data_AF-A0A9D1UT09-F1
#
_entry.id   AF-A0A9D1UT09-F1
#
_cell.length_a   1.000
_cell.length_b   1.000
_cell.length_c   1.000
_cell.angle_alpha   90.00
_cell.angle_beta   90.00
_cell.angle_gamma   90.00
#
_symmetry.space_group_name_H-M   'P 1'
#
loop_
_entity.id
_entity.type
_entity.pdbx_description
1 polymer ?
#
loop_
_entity_poly.entity_id
_entity_poly.type
_entity_poly.pdbx_seq_one_letter_code
_entity_poly.pdbx_strand_id
1 'polypeptide(L)' 'MPRGYYSEPAKDPGLALVLTFLGFVLLAGLQYFYIGKIFKGFLFLITLGFLYVGTIISLFTIRGETRRVNMRRR' A
#
# COMPACT_ATOMS: atom_id res chain seq x y z
N MET A 1 -18.76 -23.32 31.32
CA MET A 1 -18.03 -22.04 31.31
C MET A 1 -18.35 -21.33 29.99
N PRO A 2 -19.09 -20.21 29.97
CA PRO A 2 -19.33 -19.50 28.72
C PRO A 2 -18.04 -18.80 28.27
N ARG A 3 -17.56 -19.14 27.07
CA ARG A 3 -16.44 -18.42 26.44
C ARG A 3 -16.97 -17.04 26.06
N GLY A 4 -16.48 -16.01 26.75
CA GLY A 4 -16.75 -14.63 26.37
C GLY A 4 -16.32 -14.42 24.93
N TYR A 5 -17.29 -14.24 24.03
CA TYR A 5 -17.04 -13.78 22.68
C TYR A 5 -16.60 -12.33 22.80
N TYR A 6 -15.29 -12.10 22.89
CA TYR A 6 -14.74 -10.78 22.65
C TYR A 6 -15.19 -10.37 21.24
N SER A 7 -16.13 -9.43 21.15
CA SER A 7 -16.45 -8.76 19.90
C SER A 7 -15.21 -7.97 19.52
N GLU A 8 -14.32 -8.59 18.75
CA GLU A 8 -13.17 -7.90 18.21
C GLU A 8 -13.67 -6.68 17.44
N PRO A 9 -13.15 -5.47 17.72
CA PRO A 9 -13.51 -4.29 16.96
C PRO A 9 -13.38 -4.60 15.47
N ALA A 10 -14.32 -4.16 14.66
CA ALA A 10 -14.26 -4.35 13.21
C ALA A 10 -12.92 -3.78 12.70
N LYS A 11 -11.95 -4.66 12.43
CA LYS A 11 -10.65 -4.29 11.87
C LYS A 11 -10.86 -4.06 10.39
N ASP A 12 -10.54 -2.86 9.93
CA ASP A 12 -10.66 -2.52 8.52
C ASP A 12 -9.69 -3.39 7.70
N PRO A 13 -10.18 -4.27 6.81
CA PRO A 13 -9.33 -5.16 6.04
C PRO A 13 -8.42 -4.39 5.07
N GLY A 14 -8.81 -3.17 4.66
CA GLY A 14 -7.98 -2.26 3.89
C GLY A 14 -6.78 -1.78 4.71
N LEU A 15 -6.99 -1.38 5.97
CA LEU A 15 -5.89 -1.02 6.87
C LEU A 15 -4.94 -2.20 7.09
N ALA A 16 -5.46 -3.41 7.31
CA ALA A 16 -4.63 -4.60 7.48
C ALA A 16 -3.74 -4.90 6.25
N LEU A 17 -4.29 -4.74 5.04
CA LEU A 17 -3.55 -4.86 3.77
C LEU A 17 -2.46 -3.79 3.65
N VAL A 18 -2.78 -2.53 3.96
CA VAL A 18 -1.81 -1.42 3.93
C VAL A 18 -0.65 -1.65 4.91
N LEU A 19 -0.94 -2.06 6.15
CA LEU A 19 0.10 -2.38 7.13
C LEU A 19 0.98 -3.54 6.68
N THR A 20 0.40 -4.57 6.07
CA THR A 20 1.15 -5.74 5.58
C THR A 20 2.08 -5.35 4.43
N PHE A 21 1.60 -4.56 3.47
CA PHE A 21 2.42 -4.03 2.37
C PHE A 21 3.53 -3.11 2.88
N LEU A 22 3.20 -2.21 3.80
CA LEU A 22 4.18 -1.28 4.37
C LEU A 22 5.27 -2.03 5.16
N GLY A 23 4.90 -3.04 5.95
CA GLY A 23 5.82 -3.91 6.65
C GLY A 23 6.72 -4.70 5.69
N PHE A 24 6.18 -5.25 4.62
CA PHE A 24 6.95 -5.99 3.61
C PHE A 24 7.97 -5.10 2.88
N VAL A 25 7.56 -3.91 2.47
CA VAL A 25 8.42 -2.94 1.77
C VAL A 25 9.52 -2.41 2.70
N LEU A 26 9.19 -2.11 3.97
CA LEU A 26 10.16 -1.64 4.96
C LEU A 26 11.16 -2.74 5.38
N LEU A 27 10.70 -3.96 5.65
CA LEU A 27 11.57 -5.07 6.07
C LEU A 27 12.51 -5.52 4.95
N ALA A 28 12.05 -5.55 3.69
CA ALA A 28 12.88 -5.93 2.55
C ALA A 28 14.05 -4.94 2.31
N GLY A 29 13.87 -3.65 2.62
CA GLY A 29 14.94 -2.66 2.54
C GLY A 29 16.00 -2.80 3.64
N LEU A 30 15.61 -3.32 4.82
CA LEU A 30 16.46 -3.42 6.00
C LEU A 30 17.63 -4.40 5.80
N GLN A 31 17.40 -5.50 5.07
CA GLN A 31 18.45 -6.47 4.69
C GLN A 31 19.61 -5.78 3.93
N TYR A 32 19.28 -4.89 2.99
CA TYR A 32 20.30 -4.18 2.20
C TYR A 32 21.04 -3.14 3.03
N PHE A 33 20.36 -2.56 4.02
CA PHE A 33 20.95 -1.68 5.02
C PHE A 33 21.93 -2.43 5.93
N TYR A 34 21.57 -3.65 6.36
CA TYR A 34 22.41 -4.51 7.20
C TYR A 34 23.70 -4.97 6.51
N ILE A 35 23.64 -5.23 5.20
CA ILE A 35 24.82 -5.58 4.36
C ILE A 35 25.72 -4.36 4.08
N GLY A 36 25.39 -3.17 4.59
CA GLY A 36 26.14 -1.93 4.35
C GLY A 36 25.90 -1.32 2.97
N LYS A 37 24.93 -1.82 2.20
CA LYS A 37 24.59 -1.34 0.84
C LYS A 37 23.38 -0.41 0.89
N ILE A 38 23.53 0.71 1.59
CA ILE A 38 22.49 1.74 1.80
C ILE A 38 21.85 2.22 0.48
N PHE A 39 22.66 2.47 -0.55
CA PHE A 39 22.18 2.91 -1.86
C PHE A 39 21.23 1.90 -2.53
N LYS A 40 21.49 0.59 -2.39
CA LYS A 40 20.60 -0.44 -2.95
C LYS A 40 19.27 -0.51 -2.20
N GLY A 41 19.30 -0.37 -0.87
CA GLY A 41 18.08 -0.31 -0.06
C GLY A 41 17.21 0.91 -0.41
N PHE A 42 17.84 2.07 -0.63
CA PHE A 42 17.13 3.29 -1.02
C PHE A 42 16.54 3.19 -2.44
N LEU A 43 17.33 2.67 -3.39
CA LEU A 43 16.85 2.43 -4.75
C LEU A 43 15.68 1.43 -4.77
N PHE A 44 15.72 0.40 -3.92
CA PHE A 44 14.64 -0.58 -3.78
C PHE A 44 13.37 0.04 -3.19
N LEU A 45 13.49 0.85 -2.14
CA LEU A 45 12.36 1.58 -1.55
C LEU A 45 11.72 2.55 -2.54
N ILE A 46 12.53 3.28 -3.32
CA ILE A 46 12.01 4.19 -4.36
C ILE A 46 11.36 3.38 -5.48
N THR A 47 11.99 2.34 -5.99
CA THR A 47 11.46 1.61 -7.15
C THR A 47 10.17 0.87 -6.80
N LEU A 48 10.09 0.20 -5.65
CA LEU A 48 8.90 -0.53 -5.21
C LEU A 48 7.83 0.41 -4.61
N GLY A 49 8.24 1.40 -3.81
CA GLY A 49 7.32 2.35 -3.19
C GLY A 49 6.72 3.33 -4.19
N PHE A 50 7.51 3.86 -5.11
CA PHE A 50 7.03 4.84 -6.09
C PHE A 50 6.13 4.19 -7.16
N LEU A 51 6.41 2.95 -7.56
CA LEU A 51 5.53 2.20 -8.45
C LEU A 51 4.15 1.94 -7.79
N TYR A 52 4.15 1.64 -6.49
CA TYR A 52 2.92 1.39 -5.74
C TYR A 52 2.11 2.68 -5.48
N VAL A 53 2.77 3.75 -5.02
CA VAL A 53 2.14 5.07 -4.82
C VAL A 53 1.64 5.64 -6.14
N GLY A 54 2.43 5.52 -7.21
CA GLY A 54 2.02 5.94 -8.56
C GLY A 54 0.80 5.18 -9.07
N THR A 55 0.70 3.88 -8.79
CA THR A 55 -0.48 3.07 -9.17
C THR A 55 -1.73 3.48 -8.39
N ILE A 56 -1.62 3.74 -7.08
CA ILE A 56 -2.74 4.23 -6.26
C ILE A 56 -3.23 5.58 -6.78
N ILE A 57 -2.34 6.54 -7.01
CA ILE A 57 -2.71 7.86 -7.53
C ILE A 57 -3.33 7.74 -8.92
N SER A 58 -2.78 6.88 -9.79
CA SER A 58 -3.32 6.60 -11.12
C SER A 58 -4.76 6.08 -11.07
N LEU A 59 -5.09 5.19 -10.12
CA LEU A 59 -6.45 4.67 -9.95
C LEU A 59 -7.47 5.77 -9.58
N PHE A 60 -7.10 6.73 -8.73
CA PHE A 60 -7.97 7.85 -8.39
C PHE A 60 -8.14 8.82 -9.56
N THR A 61 -7.07 9.11 -10.29
CA THR A 61 -7.09 9.98 -11.48
C THR A 61 -7.96 9.38 -12.60
N ILE A 62 -7.80 8.08 -12.90
CA ILE A 62 -8.61 7.38 -13.91
C ILE A 62 -10.10 7.43 -13.54
N ARG A 63 -10.48 7.22 -12.27
CA ARG A 63 -11.90 7.35 -11.87
C ARG A 63 -12.47 8.73 -12.17
N GLY A 64 -11.70 9.79 -11.92
CA GLY A 64 -12.10 11.16 -12.22
C GLY A 64 -12.32 11.38 -13.71
N GLU A 65 -11.35 10.97 -14.52
CA GLU A 65 -11.40 11.14 -15.99
C GLU A 65 -12.49 10.28 -16.63
N THR A 66 -12.67 9.02 -16.22
CA THR A 66 -13.76 8.17 -16.73
C THR A 66 -15.13 8.77 -16.43
N ARG A 67 -15.33 9.32 -15.22
CA ARG A 67 -16.59 9.97 -14.85
C ARG A 67 -16.85 11.23 -15.69
N ARG A 68 -15.79 11.96 -16.02
CA ARG A 68 -15.85 13.17 -16.86
C ARG A 68 -16.12 12.86 -18.34
N VAL A 69 -15.52 11.80 -18.88
CA VAL A 69 -15.79 11.31 -20.25
C VAL A 69 -17.21 10.76 -20.37
N ASN A 70 -17.68 10.01 -19.37
CA ASN A 70 -19.03 9.42 -19.40
C ASN A 70 -20.14 10.49 -19.31
N MET A 71 -19.87 11.64 -18.66
CA MET A 71 -20.76 12.80 -18.65
C MET A 71 -20.79 13.57 -19.99
N ARG A 72 -19.71 13.54 -20.79
CA ARG A 72 -19.67 14.17 -22.12
C ARG A 72 -20.28 13.31 -23.23
N ARG A 73 -20.53 12.02 -22.97
CA ARG A 73 -21.21 11.10 -23.90
C ARG A 73 -22.74 11.06 -23.71
N ARG A 74 -23.29 11.86 -22.80
CA ARG A 74 -24.72 12.18 -22.72
C ARG A 74 -24.94 13.58 -23.27
#